data_AF-T0ZBM8-F1
#
_entry.id   AF-T0ZBM8-F1
#
_cell.length_a   1.000
_cell.length_b   1.000
_cell.length_c   1.000
_cell.angle_alpha   90.00
_cell.angle_beta   90.00
_cell.angle_gamma   90.00
#
_symmetry.space_group_name_H-M   'P 1'
#
loop_
_entity.id
_entity.type
_entity.pdbx_description
1 polymer ?
#
loop_
_entity_poly.entity_id
_entity_poly.type
_entity_poly.pdbx_seq_one_letter_code
_entity_poly.pdbx_strand_id
1 'polypeptide(L)'
;MTFRQVLKDHTFGEILAGKNEPSRLDHLFCSVGMLSSRKLENRLRKDFYDFIVIDEVHHGPAGSYRPLFEYFSPEILLGLTATPERMDGQSVASDFDNRFSAEIRLPEALEEKLLCPFQYFVVADPV
;
A
#
# COMPACT_ATOMS: atom_id res chain seq x y z
N MET A 1 -12.77 -6.30 -3.53
CA MET A 1 -13.42 -7.52 -4.06
C MET A 1 -12.41 -8.64 -4.33
N THR A 2 -11.19 -8.33 -4.78
CA THR A 2 -10.15 -9.32 -5.13
C THR A 2 -9.81 -10.32 -4.01
N PHE A 3 -9.51 -9.85 -2.79
CA PHE A 3 -9.19 -10.75 -1.66
C PHE A 3 -10.31 -11.76 -1.37
N ARG A 4 -11.58 -11.32 -1.38
CA ARG A 4 -12.74 -12.21 -1.18
C ARG A 4 -12.83 -13.31 -2.24
N GLN A 5 -12.52 -12.97 -3.49
CA GLN A 5 -12.53 -13.93 -4.60
C GLN A 5 -11.38 -14.94 -4.49
N VAL A 6 -10.17 -14.46 -4.21
CA VAL A 6 -8.96 -15.31 -4.09
C VAL A 6 -9.06 -16.24 -2.88
N LEU A 7 -9.51 -15.72 -1.74
CA LEU A 7 -9.66 -16.49 -0.49
C LEU A 7 -10.96 -17.33 -0.46
N LYS A 8 -11.87 -17.12 -1.42
CA LYS A 8 -13.20 -17.75 -1.47
C LYS A 8 -14.02 -17.51 -0.19
N ASP A 9 -13.86 -16.34 0.42
CA ASP A 9 -14.60 -15.90 1.60
C ASP A 9 -15.25 -14.54 1.33
N HIS A 10 -16.58 -14.53 1.27
CA HIS A 10 -17.36 -13.32 1.00
C HIS A 10 -17.42 -12.36 2.20
N THR A 11 -17.09 -12.83 3.40
CA THR A 11 -17.08 -12.04 4.64
C THR A 11 -15.71 -11.42 4.93
N PHE A 12 -14.67 -11.80 4.17
CA PHE A 12 -13.32 -11.31 4.37
C PHE A 12 -13.19 -9.81 4.10
N GLY A 13 -12.52 -9.09 5.00
CA GLY A 13 -12.19 -7.70 4.81
C GLY A 13 -13.32 -6.75 5.19
N GLU A 14 -13.10 -6.02 6.27
CA GLU A 14 -13.87 -4.88 6.72
C GLU A 14 -13.25 -3.59 6.16
N ILE A 15 -14.08 -2.56 5.94
CA ILE A 15 -13.63 -1.31 5.31
C ILE A 15 -13.69 -0.18 6.34
N LEU A 16 -12.55 0.48 6.54
CA LEU A 16 -12.44 1.73 7.29
C LEU A 16 -12.01 2.85 6.34
N ALA A 17 -13.00 3.42 5.65
CA ALA A 17 -12.82 4.49 4.68
C ALA A 17 -14.09 5.34 4.57
N GLY A 18 -13.93 6.67 4.58
CA GLY A 18 -15.05 7.60 4.46
C GLY A 18 -16.04 7.46 5.63
N LYS A 19 -17.28 7.05 5.33
CA LYS A 19 -18.34 6.85 6.33
C LYS A 19 -18.44 5.40 6.84
N ASN A 20 -17.65 4.48 6.28
CA ASN A 20 -17.71 3.07 6.68
C ASN A 20 -16.95 2.88 8.00
N GLU A 21 -17.62 2.26 8.96
CA GLU A 21 -17.03 1.83 10.23
C GLU A 21 -17.05 0.31 10.31
N PRO A 22 -15.90 -0.32 10.55
CA PRO A 22 -15.79 -1.76 10.59
C PRO A 22 -16.38 -2.32 11.89
N SER A 23 -17.09 -3.44 11.80
CA SER A 23 -17.58 -4.15 13.00
C SER A 23 -16.47 -4.98 13.65
N ARG A 24 -15.48 -5.39 12.85
CA ARG A 24 -14.34 -6.23 13.23
C ARG A 24 -13.05 -5.65 12.67
N LEU A 25 -11.95 -5.87 13.37
CA LEU A 25 -10.64 -5.32 12.98
C LEU A 25 -9.66 -6.40 12.51
N ASP A 26 -10.08 -7.67 12.45
CA ASP A 26 -9.21 -8.82 12.12
C ASP A 26 -8.60 -8.72 10.70
N HIS A 27 -9.42 -8.28 9.74
CA HIS A 27 -9.01 -8.08 8.34
C HIS A 27 -9.50 -6.72 7.88
N LEU A 28 -8.62 -5.73 7.88
CA LEU A 28 -9.01 -4.33 7.70
C LEU A 28 -8.43 -3.72 6.42
N PHE A 29 -9.30 -3.16 5.59
CA PHE A 29 -8.94 -2.28 4.50
C PHE A 29 -9.14 -0.83 4.94
N CYS A 30 -8.05 -0.14 5.26
CA CYS A 30 -8.06 1.20 5.82
C CYS A 30 -7.44 2.20 4.84
N SER A 31 -8.05 3.38 4.67
CA SER A 31 -7.39 4.46 3.96
C SER A 31 -6.42 5.22 4.87
N VAL A 32 -5.38 5.81 4.28
CA VAL A 32 -4.36 6.59 5.01
C VAL A 32 -4.99 7.68 5.90
N GLY A 33 -5.97 8.41 5.36
CA GLY A 33 -6.67 9.46 6.13
C GLY A 33 -7.46 8.92 7.32
N MET A 34 -8.01 7.70 7.23
CA MET A 34 -8.70 7.07 8.35
C MET A 34 -7.72 6.51 9.38
N LEU A 35 -6.58 5.97 8.94
CA LEU A 35 -5.53 5.49 9.83
C LEU A 35 -5.10 6.58 10.83
N SER A 36 -4.76 7.77 10.33
CA SER A 36 -4.34 8.88 11.19
C SER A 36 -5.46 9.43 12.09
N SER A 37 -6.71 9.45 11.62
CA SER A 37 -7.84 10.03 12.38
C SER A 37 -8.42 9.08 13.43
N ARG A 38 -8.37 7.77 13.20
CA ARG A 38 -8.93 6.76 14.11
C ARG A 38 -7.94 6.29 15.17
N LYS A 39 -6.64 6.62 15.02
CA LYS A 39 -5.57 6.32 15.97
C LYS A 39 -5.63 4.87 16.45
N LEU A 40 -5.57 3.94 15.51
CA LEU A 40 -5.69 2.50 15.79
C LEU A 40 -4.63 2.02 16.80
N GLU A 41 -3.47 2.66 16.81
CA GLU A 41 -2.38 2.47 17.77
C GLU A 41 -2.80 2.66 19.24
N ASN A 42 -3.86 3.42 19.52
CA ASN A 42 -4.37 3.62 20.88
C ASN A 42 -5.35 2.54 21.31
N ARG A 43 -5.86 1.74 20.38
CA ARG A 43 -6.94 0.75 20.61
C ARG A 43 -6.47 -0.69 20.45
N LEU A 44 -5.42 -0.90 19.66
CA LEU A 44 -4.88 -2.20 19.31
C LEU A 44 -3.50 -2.35 19.91
N ARG A 45 -3.11 -3.59 20.22
CA ARG A 45 -1.73 -3.92 20.60
C ARG A 45 -0.80 -3.77 19.40
N LYS A 46 0.48 -3.47 19.65
CA LYS A 46 1.52 -3.34 18.61
C LYS A 46 1.65 -4.55 17.68
N ASP A 47 1.38 -5.74 18.20
CA ASP A 47 1.47 -7.06 17.57
C ASP A 47 0.07 -7.62 17.26
N PHE A 48 -0.88 -6.73 16.97
CA PHE A 48 -2.25 -7.11 16.63
C PHE A 48 -2.37 -7.65 15.20
N TYR A 49 -1.63 -7.07 14.26
CA TYR A 49 -1.61 -7.50 12.86
C TYR A 49 -0.36 -8.30 12.58
N ASP A 50 -0.53 -9.54 12.12
CA ASP A 50 0.58 -10.38 11.66
C ASP A 50 1.10 -9.90 10.28
N PHE A 51 0.22 -9.29 9.48
CA PHE A 51 0.49 -8.90 8.09
C PHE A 51 -0.06 -7.50 7.80
N ILE A 52 0.79 -6.61 7.29
CA ILE A 52 0.40 -5.26 6.86
C ILE A 52 0.86 -5.03 5.42
N VAL A 53 -0.07 -4.59 4.57
CA VAL A 53 0.21 -4.11 3.20
C VAL A 53 -0.02 -2.62 3.14
N ILE A 54 0.95 -1.90 2.59
CA ILE A 54 0.82 -0.48 2.29
C ILE A 54 0.88 -0.33 0.77
N ASP A 55 -0.18 0.22 0.20
CA ASP A 55 -0.25 0.53 -1.22
C ASP A 55 0.25 1.95 -1.48
N GLU A 56 0.84 2.15 -2.66
CA GLU A 56 1.43 3.41 -3.11
C GLU A 56 2.30 4.12 -2.05
N VAL A 57 3.25 3.38 -1.48
CA VAL A 57 4.02 3.88 -0.33
C VAL A 57 4.79 5.17 -0.65
N HIS A 58 5.09 5.42 -1.93
CA HIS A 58 5.76 6.65 -2.39
C HIS A 58 4.89 7.91 -2.36
N HIS A 59 3.56 7.77 -2.34
CA HIS A 59 2.61 8.89 -2.27
C HIS A 59 2.34 9.36 -0.84
N GLY A 60 2.69 8.56 0.16
CA GLY A 60 2.51 8.92 1.56
C GLY A 60 3.37 10.13 1.94
N PRO A 61 2.79 11.20 2.52
CA PRO A 61 3.60 12.11 3.33
C PRO A 61 4.29 11.27 4.38
N ALA A 62 5.60 11.46 4.59
CA ALA A 62 6.36 10.72 5.60
C ALA A 62 5.60 10.61 6.93
N GLY A 63 4.89 11.67 7.33
CA GLY A 63 4.12 11.73 8.56
C GLY A 63 2.81 10.92 8.59
N SER A 64 2.20 10.59 7.46
CA SER A 64 0.89 9.89 7.45
C SER A 64 1.01 8.41 7.75
N TYR A 65 2.10 7.77 7.33
CA TYR A 65 2.39 6.37 7.64
C TYR A 65 3.30 6.19 8.86
N ARG A 66 3.98 7.25 9.31
CA ARG A 66 4.93 7.16 10.44
C ARG A 66 4.35 6.49 11.69
N PRO A 67 3.12 6.80 12.15
CA PRO A 67 2.56 6.13 13.32
C PRO A 67 2.43 4.61 13.15
N LEU A 68 2.21 4.13 11.92
CA LEU A 68 2.12 2.72 11.63
C LEU A 68 3.49 2.04 11.71
N PHE A 69 4.52 2.64 11.11
CA PHE A 69 5.89 2.11 11.18
C PHE A 69 6.49 2.16 12.59
N GLU A 70 6.10 3.15 13.40
CA GLU A 70 6.64 3.32 14.75
C GLU A 70 5.92 2.47 15.81
N TYR A 71 4.63 2.18 15.61
CA TYR A 71 3.83 1.47 16.60
C TYR A 71 3.65 -0.02 16.30
N PHE A 72 3.24 -0.36 15.07
CA PHE A 72 2.91 -1.74 14.75
C PHE A 72 4.18 -2.54 14.45
N SER A 73 4.19 -3.80 14.89
CA SER A 73 5.29 -4.73 14.73
C SER A 73 4.78 -6.03 14.09
N PRO A 74 4.33 -6.00 12.83
CA PRO A 74 3.85 -7.19 12.13
C PRO A 74 5.00 -8.16 11.83
N GLU A 75 4.66 -9.44 11.63
CA GLU A 75 5.62 -10.43 11.13
C GLU A 75 6.01 -10.14 9.68
N ILE A 76 5.05 -9.63 8.88
CA ILE A 76 5.28 -9.25 7.48
C ILE A 76 4.75 -7.83 7.22
N LEU A 77 5.65 -6.97 6.76
CA LEU A 77 5.36 -5.63 6.28
C LEU A 77 5.69 -5.55 4.78
N LEU A 78 4.68 -5.35 3.95
CA LEU A 78 4.82 -5.32 2.49
C LEU A 78 4.43 -3.95 1.95
N GLY A 79 5.35 -3.31 1.24
CA GLY A 79 5.12 -2.07 0.50
C GLY A 79 4.91 -2.35 -0.98
N LEU A 80 3.86 -1.78 -1.57
CA LEU A 80 3.61 -1.79 -3.00
C LEU A 80 3.85 -0.38 -3.55
N THR A 81 4.66 -0.26 -4.59
CA THR A 81 4.94 1.04 -5.21
C THR A 81 5.35 0.88 -6.66
N ALA A 82 4.86 1.77 -7.53
CA ALA A 82 5.35 1.88 -8.91
C ALA A 82 6.72 2.57 -8.98
N THR A 83 7.03 3.47 -8.05
CA THR A 83 8.28 4.22 -7.99
C THR A 83 8.84 4.19 -6.57
N PRO A 84 10.01 3.58 -6.30
CA PRO A 84 10.57 3.55 -4.95
C PRO A 84 11.20 4.88 -4.53
N GLU A 85 11.56 5.73 -5.48
CA GLU A 85 12.10 7.06 -5.22
C GLU A 85 10.97 8.07 -4.97
N ARG A 86 11.12 8.88 -3.92
CA ARG A 86 10.17 9.95 -3.61
C ARG A 86 10.55 11.23 -4.34
N MET A 87 9.54 12.05 -4.65
CA MET A 87 9.75 13.34 -5.30
C MET A 87 10.59 14.33 -4.48
N ASP A 88 10.68 14.14 -3.16
CA ASP A 88 11.51 14.94 -2.25
C ASP A 88 12.96 14.41 -2.10
N GLY A 89 13.37 13.44 -2.93
CA GLY A 89 14.71 12.85 -2.92
C GLY A 89 14.97 11.87 -1.78
N GLN A 90 13.97 11.60 -0.93
CA GLN A 90 14.04 10.54 0.08
C GLN A 90 13.65 9.19 -0.54
N SER A 91 14.11 8.09 0.04
CA SER A 91 13.74 6.75 -0.41
C SER A 91 12.80 6.11 0.61
N VAL A 92 11.71 5.51 0.14
CA VAL A 92 10.86 4.69 1.01
C VAL A 92 11.56 3.38 1.42
N ALA A 93 12.60 2.98 0.67
CA ALA A 93 13.29 1.70 0.89
C ALA A 93 13.85 1.58 2.32
N SER A 94 14.26 2.68 2.95
CA SER A 94 14.77 2.66 4.33
C SER A 94 13.75 2.19 5.35
N ASP A 95 12.44 2.39 5.09
CA ASP A 95 11.36 1.91 5.96
C ASP A 95 11.10 0.39 5.79
N PHE A 96 11.71 -0.23 4.77
CA PHE A 96 11.58 -1.66 4.44
C PHE A 96 12.96 -2.36 4.38
N ASP A 97 13.87 -1.99 5.29
CA ASP A 97 15.22 -2.56 5.40
C ASP A 97 16.06 -2.47 4.12
N ASN A 98 15.74 -1.55 3.22
CA ASN A 98 16.30 -1.42 1.88
C ASN A 98 16.20 -2.70 1.04
N ARG A 99 15.13 -3.50 1.26
CA ARG A 99 14.89 -4.76 0.55
C ARG A 99 13.77 -4.61 -0.47
N PHE A 100 14.06 -5.06 -1.68
CA PHE A 100 13.06 -5.25 -2.74
C PHE A 100 12.75 -6.74 -2.84
N SER A 101 11.49 -7.11 -2.62
CA SER A 101 11.03 -8.51 -2.74
C SER A 101 10.79 -8.92 -4.19
N ALA A 102 10.32 -7.99 -5.02
CA ALA A 102 10.10 -8.17 -6.45
C ALA A 102 10.08 -6.81 -7.15
N GLU A 103 10.53 -6.78 -8.40
CA GLU A 103 10.41 -5.65 -9.31
C GLU A 103 9.96 -6.21 -10.66
N ILE A 104 8.95 -5.60 -11.28
CA ILE A 104 8.55 -5.91 -12.65
C ILE A 104 8.69 -4.66 -13.51
N ARG A 105 9.49 -4.77 -14.58
CA ARG A 105 9.71 -3.63 -15.49
C ARG A 105 8.60 -3.56 -16.52
N LEU A 106 8.39 -2.37 -17.09
CA LEU A 106 7.36 -2.15 -18.10
C LEU A 106 7.44 -3.12 -19.30
N PRO A 107 8.63 -3.40 -19.90
CA PRO A 107 8.71 -4.39 -20.98
C PRO A 107 8.27 -5.80 -20.55
N GLU A 108 8.71 -6.23 -19.37
CA GLU A 108 8.36 -7.54 -18.80
C GLU A 108 6.86 -7.65 -18.51
N ALA A 109 6.25 -6.60 -17.93
CA ALA A 109 4.82 -6.56 -17.68
C ALA A 109 3.97 -6.59 -18.97
N LEU A 110 4.50 -6.07 -20.08
CA LEU A 110 3.87 -6.18 -21.41
C LEU A 110 4.02 -7.59 -21.99
N GLU A 111 5.20 -8.19 -21.88
CA GLU A 111 5.47 -9.56 -22.34
C GLU A 111 4.60 -10.59 -21.60
N GLU A 112 4.46 -10.45 -20.28
CA GLU A 112 3.60 -11.28 -19.42
C GLU A 112 2.10 -10.98 -19.55
N LYS A 113 1.71 -10.05 -20.42
CA LYS A 113 0.31 -9.62 -20.65
C LYS A 113 -0.40 -9.14 -19.38
N LEU A 114 0.35 -8.58 -18.44
CA LEU A 114 -0.17 -7.97 -17.21
C LEU A 114 -0.71 -6.56 -17.44
N LEU A 115 -0.27 -5.90 -18.51
CA LEU A 115 -0.70 -4.57 -18.92
C LEU A 115 -1.45 -4.62 -20.26
N CYS A 116 -2.33 -3.63 -20.46
CA CYS A 116 -2.91 -3.45 -21.78
C CYS A 116 -1.85 -2.90 -22.76
N PRO A 117 -1.87 -3.32 -24.04
CA PRO A 117 -0.97 -2.76 -25.04
C PRO A 117 -1.31 -1.28 -25.28
N PHE A 118 -0.28 -0.44 -25.40
CA PHE A 118 -0.42 0.99 -25.67
C PHE A 118 0.56 1.46 -26.75
N GLN A 119 0.26 2.61 -27.35
CA GLN A 119 1.14 3.31 -28.29
C GLN A 119 1.52 4.66 -27.69
N TYR A 120 2.81 4.97 -27.66
CA TYR A 120 3.32 6.23 -27.12
C TYR A 120 3.86 7.10 -28.25
N PHE A 121 3.36 8.33 -28.35
CA PHE A 121 3.79 9.32 -29.34
C PHE A 121 4.37 10.53 -28.59
N VAL A 122 5.64 10.85 -28.84
CA VAL A 122 6.25 12.09 -28.36
C VAL A 122 6.07 13.15 -29.44
N VAL A 123 5.32 14.20 -29.12
CA VAL A 123 5.14 15.37 -30.00
C VAL A 123 5.90 16.53 -29.39
N ALA A 124 6.79 17.14 -30.15
CA ALA A 124 7.47 18.35 -29.72
C ALA A 124 6.49 19.53 -29.72
N ASP A 125 6.51 20.33 -28.65
CA ASP A 125 5.73 21.57 -28.59
C ASP A 125 6.32 22.56 -29.62
N PRO A 126 5.53 23.05 -30.60
CA PRO A 126 6.00 24.06 -31.52
C PRO A 126 6.16 25.39 -30.77
N VAL A 127 7.42 25.79 -30.53
CA VAL A 127 7.81 27.12 -30.04
C VAL A 127 7.36 28.21 -31.00
#